data_AF-A0A356IVT8-F1
#
_entry.id   AF-A0A356IVT8-F1
#
_cell.length_a   1.000
_cell.length_b   1.000
_cell.length_c   1.000
_cell.angle_alpha   90.00
_cell.angle_beta   90.00
_cell.angle_gamma   90.00
#
_symmetry.space_group_name_H-M   'P 1'
#
loop_
_entity.id
_entity.type
_entity.pdbx_description
1 polymer ?
#
loop_
_entity_poly.entity_id
_entity_poly.type
_entity_poly.pdbx_seq_one_letter_code
_entity_poly.pdbx_strand_id
1 'polypeptide(L)' 'MKQALFTVLALLISACAQQPPVMGSGDLGVVIERASGSLQIINTSDHSSLARVTGLGDLS' A
#
# COMPACT_ATOMS: atom_id res chain seq x y z
N MET A 1 43.26 -3.77 12.08
CA MET A 1 42.88 -3.77 10.64
C MET A 1 41.62 -4.59 10.36
N LYS A 2 41.55 -5.88 10.73
CA LYS A 2 40.33 -6.72 10.51
C LYS A 2 39.06 -6.14 11.15
N GLN A 3 39.15 -5.59 12.36
CA GLN A 3 38.03 -4.96 13.07
C GLN A 3 37.43 -3.79 12.30
N ALA A 4 38.28 -2.90 11.76
CA ALA A 4 37.86 -1.76 10.94
C ALA A 4 37.19 -2.20 9.64
N LEU A 5 37.67 -3.29 9.02
CA LEU A 5 37.06 -3.86 7.83
C LEU A 5 35.63 -4.38 8.10
N PHE A 6 35.42 -5.04 9.25
CA PHE A 6 34.09 -5.50 9.66
C PHE A 6 33.13 -4.33 9.95
N THR A 7 33.62 -3.25 10.57
CA THR A 7 32.77 -2.06 10.83
C THR A 7 32.37 -1.37 9.54
N VAL A 8 33.32 -1.19 8.60
CA VAL A 8 33.04 -0.60 7.29
C VAL A 8 32.03 -1.45 6.52
N LEU A 9 32.20 -2.77 6.52
CA LEU A 9 31.27 -3.67 5.83
C LEU A 9 29.85 -3.62 6.44
N ALA A 10 29.74 -3.56 7.77
CA ALA A 10 28.44 -3.44 8.45
C ALA A 10 27.73 -2.11 8.12
N LEU A 11 28.48 -1.01 8.05
CA LEU A 11 27.95 0.30 7.66
C LEU A 11 27.44 0.30 6.21
N LEU A 12 28.17 -0.32 5.29
CA LEU A 12 27.77 -0.42 3.89
C LEU A 12 26.48 -1.24 3.71
N ILE A 13 26.31 -2.33 4.47
CA ILE A 13 25.09 -3.15 4.42
C ILE A 13 23.90 -2.39 5.00
N SER A 14 24.09 -1.65 6.09
CA SER A 14 23.02 -0.86 6.71
C SER A 14 22.50 0.25 5.80
N ALA A 15 23.35 0.84 4.96
CA ALA A 15 22.95 1.89 4.02
C ALA A 15 22.04 1.36 2.90
N CYS A 16 22.21 0.09 2.49
CA CYS A 16 21.39 -0.55 1.46
C CYS A 16 20.04 -1.06 1.98
N ALA A 17 19.90 -1.25 3.30
CA ALA A 17 18.68 -1.76 3.93
C ALA A 17 17.64 -0.65 4.24
N GLN A 18 17.92 0.59 3.85
CA GLN A 18 17.07 1.72 4.19
C GLN A 18 15.83 1.74 3.30
N GLN A 19 14.74 1.15 3.78
CA GLN A 19 13.46 1.19 3.10
C GLN A 19 12.85 2.59 3.24
N PRO A 20 12.34 3.18 2.14
CA PRO A 20 11.53 4.38 2.24
C PRO A 20 10.32 4.13 3.14
N PRO A 21 9.78 5.16 3.81
CA PRO A 21 8.49 5.06 4.46
C PRO A 21 7.45 4.49 3.48
N VAL A 22 6.60 3.59 3.95
CA VAL A 22 5.48 3.10 3.14
C VAL A 22 4.59 4.29 2.80
N MET A 23 4.54 4.64 1.51
CA MET A 23 3.68 5.68 0.98
C MET A 23 2.51 5.01 0.27
N GLY A 24 1.29 5.45 0.58
CA GLY A 24 0.11 5.04 -0.17
C GLY A 24 0.18 5.60 -1.60
N SER A 25 -0.51 4.95 -2.54
CA SER A 25 -0.57 5.41 -3.95
C SER A 25 -1.27 6.77 -4.12
N GLY A 26 -2.10 7.16 -3.15
CA GLY A 26 -2.80 8.46 -3.13
C GLY A 26 -4.05 8.54 -4.02
N ASP A 27 -4.36 7.47 -4.76
CA ASP A 27 -5.44 7.39 -5.75
C ASP A 27 -6.45 6.28 -5.46
N LEU A 28 -6.41 5.72 -4.25
CA LEU A 28 -7.37 4.70 -3.84
C LEU A 28 -8.69 5.36 -3.42
N GLY A 29 -9.77 5.00 -4.10
CA GLY A 29 -11.13 5.48 -3.85
C GLY A 29 -12.08 4.36 -3.46
N VAL A 30 -13.21 4.74 -2.85
CA VAL A 30 -14.31 3.81 -2.52
C VAL A 30 -15.62 4.36 -3.04
N VAL A 31 -16.39 3.52 -3.74
CA VAL A 31 -17.75 3.80 -4.20
C VAL A 31 -18.73 2.96 -3.38
N ILE A 32 -19.72 3.63 -2.79
CA ILE A 32 -20.78 2.97 -2.01
C ILE A 32 -21.93 2.58 -2.94
N GLU A 33 -22.14 1.28 -3.12
CA GLU A 33 -23.21 0.73 -3.94
C GLU A 33 -24.40 0.36 -3.05
N ARG A 34 -25.10 1.36 -2.51
CA ARG A 34 -26.13 1.16 -1.48
C ARG A 34 -27.24 0.19 -1.87
N ALA A 35 -27.68 0.25 -3.13
CA ALA A 35 -28.77 -0.60 -3.62
C ALA A 35 -28.40 -2.09 -3.65
N SER A 36 -27.12 -2.41 -3.81
CA SER A 36 -26.60 -3.78 -3.84
C SER A 36 -25.94 -4.22 -2.54
N GLY A 37 -25.84 -3.34 -1.54
CA GLY A 37 -25.17 -3.67 -0.29
C GLY A 37 -23.69 -4.01 -0.49
N SER A 38 -23.00 -3.27 -1.36
CA SER A 38 -21.61 -3.53 -1.72
C SER A 38 -20.76 -2.25 -1.79
N LEU A 39 -19.44 -2.44 -1.78
CA LEU A 39 -18.46 -1.39 -2.02
C LEU A 39 -17.59 -1.77 -3.21
N GLN A 40 -17.26 -0.80 -4.05
CA GLN A 40 -16.17 -0.92 -5.00
C GLN A 40 -14.95 -0.15 -4.50
N ILE A 41 -13.79 -0.78 -4.58
CA ILE A 41 -12.48 -0.15 -4.44
C ILE A 41 -12.02 0.21 -5.84
N ILE A 42 -11.69 1.48 -6.05
CA ILE A 42 -11.31 2.01 -7.37
C ILE A 42 -9.93 2.65 -7.33
N ASN A 43 -9.28 2.73 -8.48
CA ASN A 43 -8.21 3.68 -8.74
C ASN A 43 -8.85 4.94 -9.36
N THR A 44 -8.64 6.10 -8.74
CA THR A 44 -9.22 7.38 -9.20
C THR A 44 -8.42 8.03 -10.34
N SER A 45 -7.15 7.69 -10.51
CA SER A 45 -6.30 8.16 -11.62
C SER A 45 -6.65 7.45 -12.93
N ASP A 46 -6.77 6.12 -12.89
CA ASP A 46 -7.04 5.28 -14.05
C ASP A 46 -8.53 5.01 -14.27
N HIS A 47 -9.39 5.51 -13.36
CA HIS A 47 -10.84 5.30 -13.38
C HIS A 47 -11.22 3.80 -13.48
N SER A 48 -10.49 2.94 -12.76
CA SER A 48 -10.60 1.49 -12.86
C SER A 48 -11.09 0.87 -11.56
N SER A 49 -11.85 -0.24 -11.66
CA SER A 49 -12.26 -1.04 -10.51
C SER A 49 -11.15 -2.00 -10.12
N LEU A 50 -10.69 -1.93 -8.87
CA LEU A 50 -9.66 -2.80 -8.31
C LEU A 50 -10.27 -4.04 -7.65
N ALA A 51 -11.35 -3.84 -6.89
CA ALA A 51 -12.04 -4.93 -6.18
C ALA A 51 -13.46 -4.53 -5.82
N ARG A 52 -14.32 -5.53 -5.57
CA ARG A 52 -15.66 -5.34 -5.02
C ARG A 52 -15.82 -6.17 -3.75
N VAL A 53 -16.34 -5.55 -2.71
CA VAL A 53 -16.74 -6.19 -1.46
C VAL A 53 -18.26 -6.30 -1.45
N THR A 54 -18.77 -7.54 -1.45
CA THR A 54 -20.21 -7.84 -1.49
C THR A 54 -20.69 -8.37 -0.14
N GLY A 55 -22.01 -8.43 0.04
CA GLY A 55 -22.61 -9.07 1.22
C GLY A 55 -22.52 -8.22 2.48
N LEU A 56 -22.47 -6.90 2.33
CA LEU A 56 -22.40 -5.96 3.46
C LEU A 56 -23.77 -5.68 4.09
N GLY A 57 -24.86 -6.18 3.48
CA GLY A 57 -26.22 -5.92 3.94
C GLY A 57 -26.71 -4.55 3.49
N ASP A 58 -27.55 -3.91 4.29
CA ASP A 58 -28.01 -2.55 4.04
C ASP A 58 -26.91 -1.52 4.36
N LEU A 59 -26.60 -0.68 3.38
CA LEU A 59 -25.70 0.48 3.54
C LEU A 59 -26.51 1.78 3.71
N SER A 60 -27.65 1.68 4.40
CA SER A 60 -28.69 2.71 4.49
C SER A 60 -28.28 3.91 5.33
#